data_AF-A0A3C0GUM9-F1
#
_entry.id   AF-A0A3C0GUM9-F1
#
_cell.length_a   1.000
_cell.length_b   1.000
_cell.length_c   1.000
_cell.angle_alpha   90.00
_cell.angle_beta   90.00
_cell.angle_gamma   90.00
#
_symmetry.space_group_name_H-M   'P 1'
#
loop_
_entity.id
_entity.type
_entity.pdbx_description
1 polymer ?
#
loop_
_entity_poly.entity_id
_entity_poly.type
_entity_poly.pdbx_seq_one_letter_code
_entity_poly.pdbx_strand_id
1 'polypeptide(L)'
;MSTLVPIAVPVDNDPLRDPALYINRELSQLDFNFRVLAQAMDTQVPLLERLRFMCISCTNLDEFFEIRAAAVRHAQEFGLPPAPDGMTPQAILNAIHDRAAQLVDQQYRCWNETLRPALHEAGIDVLGRHSWNHRQKRWLRAYFRNEIMPVLSPLGL
;
A
#
# COMPACT_ATOMS: atom_id res chain seq x y z
N MET A 1 -35.89 53.85 -12.98
CA MET A 1 -35.18 52.69 -13.57
C MET A 1 -33.73 52.75 -13.12
N SER A 2 -33.40 52.04 -12.03
CA SER A 2 -32.03 52.04 -11.48
C SER A 2 -31.23 50.95 -12.18
N THR A 3 -30.28 51.35 -13.01
CA THR A 3 -29.37 50.45 -13.73
C THR A 3 -28.39 49.84 -12.72
N LEU A 4 -28.52 48.54 -12.46
CA LEU A 4 -27.53 47.80 -11.68
C LEU A 4 -26.22 47.78 -12.47
N VAL A 5 -25.18 48.40 -11.92
CA VAL A 5 -23.82 48.25 -12.41
C VAL A 5 -23.40 46.80 -12.13
N PRO A 6 -22.94 46.02 -13.12
CA PRO A 6 -22.43 44.69 -12.86
C PRO A 6 -21.17 44.81 -12.00
N ILE A 7 -21.22 44.26 -10.79
CA ILE A 7 -20.05 44.14 -9.93
C ILE A 7 -19.11 43.17 -10.63
N ALA A 8 -17.96 43.67 -11.11
CA ALA A 8 -16.92 42.81 -11.65
C ALA A 8 -16.48 41.84 -10.54
N VAL A 9 -16.66 40.54 -10.79
CA VAL A 9 -16.11 39.50 -9.92
C VAL A 9 -14.59 39.70 -9.92
N PRO A 10 -13.93 39.85 -8.76
CA PRO A 10 -12.48 40.01 -8.74
C PRO A 10 -11.87 38.80 -9.42
N VAL A 11 -11.02 39.03 -10.42
CA VAL A 11 -10.20 37.96 -10.97
C VAL A 11 -9.24 37.58 -9.85
N ASP A 12 -9.52 36.43 -9.24
CA ASP A 12 -8.76 35.91 -8.12
C ASP A 12 -7.39 35.44 -8.62
N ASN A 13 -6.44 36.37 -8.65
CA ASN A 13 -5.06 36.18 -9.12
C ASN A 13 -4.14 35.68 -8.00
N ASP A 14 -4.66 35.00 -6.98
CA ASP A 14 -3.81 34.36 -5.97
C ASP A 14 -2.96 33.25 -6.63
N PRO A 15 -1.63 33.42 -6.76
CA PRO A 15 -0.78 32.42 -7.41
C PRO A 15 -0.81 31.08 -6.67
N LEU A 16 -1.20 31.05 -5.38
CA LEU A 16 -1.33 29.82 -4.59
C LEU A 16 -2.52 28.95 -5.01
N ARG A 17 -3.36 29.38 -5.95
CA ARG A 17 -4.44 28.55 -6.50
C ARG A 17 -4.04 27.75 -7.73
N ASP A 18 -2.81 27.93 -8.23
CA ASP A 18 -2.31 27.16 -9.36
C ASP A 18 -2.09 25.69 -8.95
N PRO A 19 -2.86 24.73 -9.52
CA PRO A 19 -2.72 23.32 -9.19
C PRO A 19 -1.34 22.75 -9.50
N ALA A 20 -0.60 23.35 -10.44
CA ALA A 20 0.75 22.92 -10.82
C ALA A 20 1.78 23.12 -9.69
N LEU A 21 1.46 23.90 -8.65
CA LEU A 21 2.32 24.10 -7.49
C LEU A 21 2.21 22.97 -6.45
N TYR A 22 1.25 22.04 -6.62
CA TYR A 22 0.95 21.01 -5.65
C TYR A 22 1.20 19.61 -6.20
N ILE A 23 1.60 18.70 -5.31
CA ILE A 23 1.65 17.27 -5.57
C ILE A 23 0.53 16.58 -4.82
N ASN A 24 0.00 15.50 -5.41
CA ASN A 24 -1.08 14.76 -4.78
C ASN A 24 -0.62 14.15 -3.45
N ARG A 25 -1.33 14.46 -2.36
CA ARG A 25 -1.01 13.95 -1.01
C ARG A 25 -1.18 12.43 -0.91
N GLU A 26 -2.07 11.84 -1.70
CA GLU A 26 -2.34 10.40 -1.69
C GLU A 26 -1.21 9.65 -2.39
N LEU A 27 -0.86 10.09 -3.60
CA LEU A 27 0.26 9.51 -4.35
C LEU A 27 1.60 9.70 -3.64
N SER A 28 1.80 10.84 -2.96
CA SER A 28 3.02 11.11 -2.18
C SER A 28 3.23 10.11 -1.04
N GLN A 29 2.16 9.58 -0.43
CA GLN A 29 2.30 8.53 0.59
C GLN A 29 2.64 7.16 -0.03
N LEU A 30 2.12 6.85 -1.21
CA LEU A 30 2.56 5.66 -1.94
C LEU A 30 4.04 5.77 -2.32
N ASP A 31 4.50 6.94 -2.77
CA ASP A 31 5.92 7.21 -3.06
C ASP A 31 6.80 7.15 -1.80
N PHE A 32 6.28 7.53 -0.64
CA PHE A 32 6.93 7.25 0.63
C PHE A 32 7.05 5.74 0.88
N ASN A 33 5.99 4.96 0.62
CA ASN A 33 6.02 3.51 0.79
C ASN A 33 7.04 2.82 -0.16
N PHE A 34 7.19 3.30 -1.41
CA PHE A 34 8.28 2.87 -2.28
C PHE A 34 9.67 3.09 -1.68
N ARG A 35 9.88 4.21 -0.96
CA ARG A 35 11.14 4.47 -0.26
C ARG A 35 11.37 3.55 0.94
N VAL A 36 10.31 3.15 1.63
CA VAL A 36 10.37 2.13 2.69
C VAL A 36 10.77 0.79 2.08
N LEU A 37 10.13 0.37 0.98
CA LEU A 37 10.50 -0.87 0.27
C LEU A 37 11.95 -0.83 -0.25
N ALA A 38 12.44 0.33 -0.67
CA ALA A 38 13.84 0.48 -1.10
C ALA A 38 14.84 0.08 0.00
N GLN A 39 14.51 0.28 1.28
CA GLN A 39 15.36 -0.19 2.39
C GLN A 39 15.43 -1.72 2.47
N ALA A 40 14.41 -2.44 2.01
CA ALA A 40 14.44 -3.90 1.92
C ALA A 40 15.37 -4.41 0.79
N MET A 41 15.68 -3.56 -0.19
CA MET A 41 16.56 -3.88 -1.31
C MET A 41 18.02 -3.47 -1.08
N ASP A 42 18.29 -2.60 -0.12
CA ASP A 42 19.64 -2.12 0.19
C ASP A 42 20.49 -3.20 0.87
N THR A 43 21.59 -3.61 0.23
CA THR A 43 22.53 -4.61 0.75
C THR A 43 23.38 -4.11 1.93
N GLN A 44 23.42 -2.81 2.18
CA GLN A 44 24.07 -2.24 3.37
C GLN A 44 23.23 -2.46 4.64
N VAL A 45 21.93 -2.73 4.49
CA VAL A 45 21.03 -3.03 5.61
C VAL A 45 21.13 -4.52 5.97
N PRO A 46 21.24 -4.88 7.26
CA PRO A 46 21.25 -6.29 7.68
C PRO A 46 20.04 -7.08 7.18
N LEU A 47 20.23 -8.36 6.82
CA LEU A 47 19.20 -9.16 6.14
C LEU A 47 17.84 -9.21 6.86
N LEU A 48 17.84 -9.37 8.19
CA LEU A 48 16.58 -9.40 8.95
C LEU A 48 15.93 -8.02 9.07
N GLU A 49 16.70 -6.94 9.07
CA GLU A 49 16.17 -5.57 9.01
C GLU A 49 15.57 -5.26 7.63
N ARG A 50 16.16 -5.80 6.56
CA ARG A 50 15.57 -5.72 5.21
C ARG A 50 14.22 -6.44 5.15
N LEU A 51 14.13 -7.64 5.73
CA LEU A 51 12.85 -8.35 5.88
C LEU A 51 11.84 -7.54 6.68
N ARG A 52 12.30 -6.86 7.74
CA ARG A 52 11.45 -5.97 8.53
C ARG A 52 10.92 -4.79 7.71
N PHE A 53 11.76 -4.12 6.91
CA PHE A 53 11.31 -3.05 6.01
C PHE A 53 10.30 -3.51 4.98
N MET A 54 10.48 -4.72 4.43
CA MET A 54 9.48 -5.35 3.55
C MET A 54 8.13 -5.51 4.26
N CYS A 55 8.12 -6.03 5.49
CA CYS A 55 6.90 -6.15 6.29
C CYS A 55 6.26 -4.78 6.59
N ILE A 56 7.07 -3.77 6.95
CA ILE A 56 6.59 -2.40 7.19
C ILE A 56 5.93 -1.83 5.92
N SER A 57 6.52 -2.08 4.74
CA SER A 57 5.93 -1.63 3.47
C SER A 57 4.55 -2.23 3.23
N CYS A 58 4.35 -3.53 3.54
CA CYS A 58 3.04 -4.17 3.48
C CYS A 58 2.04 -3.56 4.48
N THR A 59 2.42 -3.43 5.75
CA THR A 59 1.54 -2.84 6.79
C THR A 59 1.15 -1.41 6.46
N ASN A 60 2.09 -0.59 5.97
CA ASN A 60 1.80 0.77 5.55
C ASN A 60 0.80 0.81 4.37
N LEU A 61 0.83 -0.19 3.48
CA LEU A 61 -0.09 -0.26 2.35
C LEU A 61 -1.50 -0.65 2.81
N ASP A 62 -1.61 -1.58 3.76
CA ASP A 62 -2.89 -1.95 4.38
C ASP A 62 -3.54 -0.74 5.05
N GLU A 63 -2.80 -0.03 5.91
CA GLU A 63 -3.28 1.20 6.58
C GLU A 63 -3.67 2.29 5.56
N PHE A 64 -2.89 2.43 4.48
CA PHE A 64 -3.22 3.37 3.42
C PHE A 64 -4.59 3.08 2.80
N PHE A 65 -4.95 1.82 2.56
CA PHE A 65 -6.25 1.47 2.02
C PHE A 65 -7.38 1.64 3.05
N GLU A 66 -7.14 1.23 4.30
CA GLU A 66 -8.14 1.32 5.38
C GLU A 66 -8.55 2.77 5.67
N ILE A 67 -7.59 3.70 5.66
CA ILE A 67 -7.83 5.08 6.07
C ILE A 67 -7.93 6.01 4.85
N ARG A 68 -6.89 6.00 4.00
CA ARG A 68 -6.69 7.08 3.03
C ARG A 68 -7.44 6.84 1.73
N ALA A 69 -7.33 5.64 1.15
CA ALA A 69 -8.10 5.29 -0.04
C ALA A 69 -9.62 5.34 0.24
N ALA A 70 -10.04 4.91 1.44
CA ALA A 70 -11.41 5.05 1.92
C ALA A 70 -11.88 6.51 1.95
N ALA A 71 -11.05 7.45 2.42
CA ALA A 71 -11.39 8.87 2.43
C ALA A 71 -11.58 9.44 1.01
N VAL A 72 -10.73 9.07 0.05
CA VAL A 72 -10.89 9.47 -1.36
C VAL A 72 -12.15 8.84 -1.96
N ARG A 73 -12.46 7.59 -1.59
CA ARG A 73 -13.67 6.90 -2.01
C ARG A 73 -14.93 7.62 -1.54
N HIS A 74 -14.99 8.04 -0.28
CA HIS A 74 -16.07 8.89 0.21
C HIS A 74 -16.12 10.22 -0.55
N ALA A 75 -14.98 10.86 -0.80
CA ALA A 75 -14.95 12.10 -1.57
C ALA A 75 -15.57 11.95 -2.97
N GLN A 76 -15.33 10.80 -3.63
CA GLN A 76 -16.00 10.46 -4.88
C GLN A 76 -17.51 10.27 -4.69
N GLU A 77 -17.94 9.51 -3.70
CA GLU A 77 -19.35 9.18 -3.46
C GLU A 77 -20.20 10.44 -3.14
N PHE A 78 -19.61 11.41 -2.44
CA PHE A 78 -20.26 12.69 -2.14
C PHE A 78 -20.04 13.79 -3.19
N GLY A 79 -19.33 13.49 -4.28
CA GLY A 79 -19.08 14.46 -5.36
C GLY A 79 -18.27 15.69 -4.91
N LEU A 80 -17.29 15.49 -4.02
CA LEU A 80 -16.43 16.56 -3.52
C LEU A 80 -15.58 17.17 -4.66
N PRO A 81 -15.18 18.45 -4.53
CA PRO A 81 -14.34 19.11 -5.53
C PRO A 81 -12.99 18.42 -5.71
N PRO A 82 -12.27 18.70 -6.82
CA PRO A 82 -10.91 18.24 -7.01
C PRO A 82 -9.98 18.61 -5.85
N ALA A 83 -8.95 17.80 -5.67
CA ALA A 83 -7.88 18.09 -4.71
C ALA A 83 -7.07 19.34 -5.14
N PRO A 84 -6.21 19.90 -4.28
CA PRO A 84 -5.45 21.12 -4.58
C PRO A 84 -4.55 21.05 -5.81
N ASP A 85 -4.15 19.84 -6.21
CA ASP A 85 -3.39 19.54 -7.44
C ASP A 85 -4.28 19.40 -8.69
N GLY A 86 -5.59 19.65 -8.56
CA GLY A 86 -6.56 19.63 -9.65
C GLY A 86 -7.09 18.23 -9.99
N MET A 87 -6.63 17.17 -9.31
CA MET A 87 -7.09 15.82 -9.59
C MET A 87 -8.50 15.58 -9.01
N THR A 88 -9.40 15.00 -9.82
CA THR A 88 -10.72 14.56 -9.34
C THR A 88 -10.60 13.33 -8.44
N PRO A 89 -11.52 13.09 -7.48
CA PRO A 89 -11.48 11.88 -6.65
C PRO A 89 -11.39 10.56 -7.45
N GLN A 90 -12.10 10.47 -8.58
CA GLN A 90 -12.02 9.31 -9.47
C GLN A 90 -10.63 9.16 -10.10
N ALA A 91 -10.01 10.26 -10.55
CA ALA A 91 -8.65 10.22 -11.10
C ALA A 91 -7.63 9.81 -10.04
N ILE A 92 -7.79 10.27 -8.80
CA ILE A 92 -6.93 9.89 -7.67
C ILE A 92 -7.07 8.39 -7.40
N LEU A 93 -8.28 7.83 -7.35
CA LEU A 93 -8.49 6.40 -7.10
C LEU A 93 -7.88 5.52 -8.19
N ASN A 94 -7.99 5.92 -9.46
CA ASN A 94 -7.34 5.22 -10.57
C ASN A 94 -5.82 5.25 -10.42
N ALA A 95 -5.25 6.42 -10.12
CA ALA A 95 -3.81 6.56 -9.90
C ALA A 95 -3.32 5.77 -8.67
N ILE A 96 -4.11 5.73 -7.59
CA ILE A 96 -3.86 4.88 -6.42
C ILE A 96 -3.81 3.42 -6.82
N HIS A 97 -4.78 2.94 -7.61
CA HIS A 97 -4.83 1.55 -8.07
C HIS A 97 -3.57 1.17 -8.84
N ASP A 98 -3.21 1.96 -9.86
CA ASP A 98 -2.03 1.69 -10.70
C ASP A 98 -0.74 1.71 -9.87
N ARG A 99 -0.60 2.71 -8.99
CA ARG A 99 0.61 2.91 -8.19
C ARG A 99 0.75 1.85 -7.09
N ALA A 100 -0.35 1.43 -6.46
CA ALA A 100 -0.36 0.33 -5.50
C ALA A 100 -0.06 -1.01 -6.16
N ALA A 101 -0.60 -1.27 -7.36
CA ALA A 101 -0.29 -2.49 -8.12
C ALA A 101 1.22 -2.60 -8.42
N GLN A 102 1.86 -1.49 -8.81
CA GLN A 102 3.32 -1.43 -9.00
C GLN A 102 4.09 -1.71 -7.71
N LEU A 103 3.63 -1.18 -6.56
CA LEU A 103 4.29 -1.41 -5.27
C LEU A 103 4.19 -2.89 -4.86
N VAL A 104 3.01 -3.50 -5.03
CA VAL A 104 2.78 -4.92 -4.72
C VAL A 104 3.63 -5.83 -5.62
N ASP A 105 3.74 -5.52 -6.91
CA ASP A 105 4.62 -6.26 -7.81
C ASP A 105 6.09 -6.19 -7.33
N GLN A 106 6.58 -5.00 -6.98
CA GLN A 106 7.94 -4.84 -6.45
C GLN A 106 8.15 -5.56 -5.11
N GLN A 107 7.14 -5.58 -4.24
CA GLN A 107 7.13 -6.35 -3.00
C GLN A 107 7.32 -7.85 -3.30
N TYR A 108 6.52 -8.41 -4.22
CA TYR A 108 6.65 -9.82 -4.61
C TYR A 108 8.02 -10.14 -5.20
N ARG A 109 8.56 -9.26 -6.04
CA ARG A 109 9.90 -9.43 -6.61
C ARG A 109 10.98 -9.36 -5.54
N CYS A 110 10.93 -8.37 -4.65
CA CYS A 110 11.84 -8.25 -3.51
C CYS A 110 11.83 -9.53 -2.66
N TRP A 111 10.65 -10.05 -2.33
CA TRP A 111 10.53 -11.29 -1.58
C TRP A 111 11.11 -12.50 -2.31
N ASN A 112 10.67 -12.75 -3.55
CA ASN A 112 10.98 -13.99 -4.26
C ASN A 112 12.36 -14.02 -4.89
N GLU A 113 12.82 -12.89 -5.42
CA GLU A 113 14.08 -12.79 -6.19
C GLU A 113 15.26 -12.36 -5.29
N THR A 114 15.01 -11.77 -4.11
CA THR A 114 16.08 -11.20 -3.27
C THR A 114 16.09 -11.74 -1.83
N LEU A 115 15.04 -11.48 -1.05
CA LEU A 115 15.05 -11.78 0.38
C LEU A 115 15.01 -13.28 0.66
N ARG A 116 14.10 -14.02 0.01
CA ARG A 116 13.94 -15.46 0.24
C ARG A 116 15.20 -16.26 -0.16
N PRO A 117 15.86 -16.01 -1.30
CA PRO A 117 17.16 -16.62 -1.62
C PRO A 117 18.25 -16.28 -0.58
N ALA A 118 18.39 -15.02 -0.18
CA ALA A 118 19.40 -14.60 0.80
C ALA A 118 19.16 -15.23 2.19
N LEU A 119 17.89 -15.38 2.60
CA LEU A 119 17.52 -16.08 3.83
C LEU A 119 17.93 -17.56 3.77
N HIS A 120 17.66 -18.24 2.65
CA HIS A 120 18.08 -19.63 2.45
C HIS A 120 19.61 -19.78 2.54
N GLU A 121 20.38 -18.90 1.91
CA GLU A 121 21.85 -18.89 2.01
C GLU A 121 22.34 -18.68 3.45
N ALA A 122 21.62 -17.91 4.25
CA ALA A 122 21.87 -17.73 5.68
C ALA A 122 21.36 -18.89 6.56
N GLY A 123 20.80 -19.95 5.97
CA GLY A 123 20.25 -21.11 6.68
C GLY A 123 18.84 -20.92 7.24
N ILE A 124 18.11 -19.91 6.77
CA ILE A 124 16.73 -19.60 7.15
C ILE A 124 15.78 -20.00 6.01
N ASP A 125 15.12 -21.15 6.16
CA ASP A 125 14.23 -21.68 5.15
C ASP A 125 12.76 -21.33 5.39
N VAL A 126 12.12 -20.73 4.39
CA VAL A 126 10.66 -20.60 4.33
C VAL A 126 10.08 -21.70 3.45
N LEU A 127 9.66 -22.79 4.10
CA LEU A 127 9.25 -24.04 3.44
C LEU A 127 7.80 -24.01 2.98
N GLY A 128 7.59 -24.14 1.66
CA GLY A 128 6.29 -24.38 1.07
C GLY A 128 5.79 -25.82 1.27
N ARG A 129 4.48 -26.05 1.08
CA ARG A 129 3.84 -27.37 1.24
C ARG A 129 4.56 -28.51 0.51
N HIS A 130 5.13 -28.23 -0.66
CA HIS A 130 5.79 -29.22 -1.50
C HIS A 130 7.17 -29.68 -0.98
N SER A 131 7.79 -28.95 -0.05
CA SER A 131 9.12 -29.31 0.48
C SER A 131 9.08 -30.03 1.83
N TRP A 132 7.89 -30.26 2.41
CA TRP A 132 7.80 -30.89 3.73
C TRP A 132 8.10 -32.39 3.71
N ASN A 133 9.01 -32.82 4.58
CA ASN A 133 9.28 -34.23 4.83
C ASN A 133 8.19 -34.90 5.70
N HIS A 134 8.23 -36.23 5.81
CA HIS A 134 7.24 -37.00 6.56
C HIS A 134 7.15 -36.60 8.05
N ARG A 135 8.27 -36.22 8.67
CA ARG A 135 8.31 -35.79 10.07
C ARG A 135 7.63 -34.43 10.25
N GLN A 136 7.95 -33.46 9.39
CA GLN A 136 7.31 -32.13 9.37
C GLN A 136 5.81 -32.24 9.12
N LYS A 137 5.37 -33.06 8.15
CA LYS A 137 3.94 -33.30 7.89
C LYS A 137 3.21 -33.86 9.11
N ARG A 138 3.83 -34.82 9.81
CA ARG A 138 3.26 -35.43 11.03
C ARG A 138 3.14 -34.39 12.15
N TRP A 139 4.19 -33.59 12.35
CA TRP A 139 4.19 -32.53 13.35
C TRP A 139 3.13 -31.45 13.04
N LEU A 140 3.10 -30.94 11.80
CA LEU A 140 2.12 -29.94 11.36
C LEU A 140 0.68 -30.43 11.52
N ARG A 141 0.41 -31.71 11.22
CA ARG A 141 -0.93 -32.29 11.42
C ARG A 141 -1.32 -32.33 12.90
N ALA A 142 -0.39 -32.68 13.78
CA ALA A 142 -0.64 -32.70 15.23
C ALA A 142 -0.87 -31.27 15.75
N TYR A 143 0.00 -30.33 15.38
CA TYR A 143 -0.12 -28.91 15.73
C TYR A 143 -1.44 -28.31 15.24
N PHE A 144 -1.80 -28.54 13.97
CA PHE A 144 -3.07 -28.09 13.42
C PHE A 144 -4.25 -28.60 14.24
N ARG A 145 -4.29 -29.90 14.56
CA ARG A 145 -5.43 -30.51 15.24
C ARG A 145 -5.54 -30.09 16.72
N ASN A 146 -4.40 -29.87 17.38
CA ASN A 146 -4.37 -29.59 18.81
C ASN A 146 -4.41 -28.09 19.14
N GLU A 147 -3.83 -27.23 18.29
CA GLU A 147 -3.64 -25.79 18.57
C GLU A 147 -4.48 -24.90 17.65
N ILE A 148 -4.60 -25.24 16.35
CA ILE A 148 -5.29 -24.40 15.37
C ILE A 148 -6.78 -24.75 15.27
N MET A 149 -7.12 -26.03 15.07
CA MET A 149 -8.48 -26.50 14.86
C MET A 149 -9.47 -26.11 15.98
N PRO A 150 -9.10 -26.11 17.28
CA PRO A 150 -10.03 -25.73 18.34
C PRO A 150 -10.48 -24.27 18.29
N VAL A 151 -9.68 -23.38 17.70
CA VAL A 151 -10.01 -21.95 17.57
C VAL A 151 -10.64 -21.61 16.21
N LEU A 152 -10.69 -22.56 15.28
CA LEU A 152 -11.34 -22.38 13.99
C LEU A 152 -12.82 -22.72 14.09
N SER A 153 -13.68 -21.77 13.71
CA SER A 153 -15.10 -22.03 13.45
C SER A 153 -15.31 -22.17 11.95
N PRO A 154 -15.63 -23.36 11.42
CA PRO A 154 -15.88 -23.54 10.00
C PRO A 154 -17.11 -22.73 9.58
N LEU A 155 -16.92 -21.80 8.65
CA LEU A 155 -18.03 -21.13 7.98
C LEU A 155 -18.41 -21.95 6.75
N GLY A 156 -19.63 -22.49 6.74
CA GLY A 156 -20.23 -23.03 5.53
C GLY A 156 -20.65 -21.87 4.63
N LEU A 157 -20.15 -21.84 3.39
CA LEU A 157 -20.56 -20.88 2.37
C LEU A 157 -21.83 -21.36 1.65
#